data_AF-A0A1Y0RU96-F1
#
_entry.id   AF-A0A1Y0RU96-F1
#
_cell.length_a   1.000
_cell.length_b   1.000
_cell.length_c   1.000
_cell.angle_alpha   90.00
_cell.angle_beta   90.00
_cell.angle_gamma   90.00
#
_symmetry.space_group_name_H-M   'P 1'
#
loop_
_entity.id
_entity.type
_entity.pdbx_description
1 polymer ?
#
loop_
_entity_poly.entity_id
_entity_poly.type
_entity_poly.pdbx_seq_one_letter_code
_entity_poly.pdbx_strand_id
1 'polypeptide(L)'
;MMQLTTTKKSGATTQECPDMGKLIILTGPSGVGKGTLMRALLQRHPELHYSVSATTRSPRQGETNGKEYYFVSRREFEQLVAAGELLEWAEFAGNYYGTPKEAVVNQVLSGKRVVLEIELKGARQIRASYPSALSIFILPPSLSELEKRIRGRAQDSEEAIARRMHRAQEEIRAADEFDIQIVNDDFETALNSIEAAIFG
;
A
#
# COMPACT_ATOMS: atom_id res chain seq x y z
N MET A 1 -59.22 -38.55 21.24
CA MET A 1 -58.67 -37.21 20.94
C MET A 1 -57.40 -37.05 21.76
N MET A 2 -56.23 -37.14 21.12
CA MET A 2 -54.92 -36.95 21.78
C MET A 2 -54.08 -36.07 20.85
N GLN A 3 -53.63 -34.93 21.39
CA GLN A 3 -52.87 -33.90 20.68
C GLN A 3 -51.45 -34.39 20.36
N LEU A 4 -51.03 -34.21 19.11
CA LEU A 4 -49.61 -34.27 18.72
C LEU A 4 -48.99 -32.89 18.94
N THR A 5 -48.04 -32.84 19.87
CA THR A 5 -47.18 -31.69 20.15
C THR A 5 -46.09 -31.58 19.07
N THR A 6 -46.02 -30.43 18.41
CA THR A 6 -44.95 -30.05 17.49
C THR A 6 -43.76 -29.50 18.28
N THR A 7 -42.62 -30.18 18.19
CA THR A 7 -41.32 -29.65 18.65
C THR A 7 -40.64 -28.91 17.50
N LYS A 8 -40.54 -27.58 17.63
CA LYS A 8 -39.70 -26.73 16.76
C LYS A 8 -38.22 -27.08 16.98
N LYS A 9 -37.53 -27.49 15.92
CA LYS A 9 -36.06 -27.48 15.89
C LYS A 9 -35.57 -26.03 15.80
N SER A 10 -34.82 -25.63 16.82
CA SER A 10 -34.02 -24.40 16.86
C SER A 10 -32.98 -24.44 15.72
N GLY A 11 -33.05 -23.48 14.81
CA GLY A 11 -32.04 -23.28 13.77
C GLY A 11 -30.82 -22.60 14.38
N ALA A 12 -29.69 -23.31 14.40
CA ALA A 12 -28.39 -22.71 14.65
C ALA A 12 -28.07 -21.77 13.47
N THR A 13 -28.03 -20.47 13.74
CA THR A 13 -27.45 -19.48 12.83
C THR A 13 -25.97 -19.79 12.68
N THR A 14 -25.58 -20.32 11.53
CA THR A 14 -24.20 -20.30 11.07
C THR A 14 -23.78 -18.84 10.99
N GLN A 15 -22.93 -18.38 11.92
CA GLN A 15 -22.18 -17.15 11.73
C GLN A 15 -21.33 -17.35 10.49
N GLU A 16 -21.73 -16.73 9.38
CA GLU A 16 -20.88 -16.58 8.20
C GLU A 16 -19.61 -15.88 8.67
N CYS A 17 -18.47 -16.59 8.61
CA CYS A 17 -17.19 -15.93 8.73
C CYS A 17 -17.13 -14.93 7.57
N PRO A 18 -16.80 -13.64 7.82
CA PRO A 18 -16.69 -12.68 6.74
C PRO A 18 -15.71 -13.23 5.70
N ASP A 19 -16.04 -13.09 4.41
CA ASP A 19 -15.11 -13.40 3.33
C ASP A 19 -13.78 -12.71 3.64
N MET A 20 -12.67 -13.46 3.50
CA MET A 20 -11.34 -12.93 3.78
C MET A 20 -11.14 -11.66 2.96
N GLY A 21 -10.67 -10.61 3.63
CA GLY A 21 -10.37 -9.32 3.00
C GLY A 21 -9.27 -9.43 1.94
N LYS A 22 -8.97 -8.32 1.29
CA LYS A 22 -7.98 -8.28 0.21
C LYS A 22 -6.84 -7.34 0.57
N LEU A 23 -5.61 -7.82 0.45
CA LEU A 23 -4.42 -6.99 0.53
C LEU A 23 -4.15 -6.39 -0.85
N ILE A 24 -4.00 -5.07 -0.93
CA ILE A 24 -3.78 -4.33 -2.16
C ILE A 24 -2.50 -3.51 -2.00
N ILE A 25 -1.58 -3.65 -2.95
CA ILE A 25 -0.29 -2.98 -2.97
C ILE A 25 -0.30 -1.98 -4.11
N LEU A 26 -0.05 -0.71 -3.80
CA LEU A 26 0.19 0.35 -4.77
C LEU A 26 1.69 0.68 -4.74
N THR A 27 2.38 0.46 -5.85
CA THR A 27 3.80 0.80 -6.00
C THR A 27 4.07 1.49 -7.33
N GLY A 28 5.30 1.92 -7.57
CA GLY A 28 5.70 2.71 -8.74
C GLY A 28 6.87 3.63 -8.42
N PRO A 29 7.50 4.26 -9.43
CA PRO A 29 8.70 5.04 -9.22
C PRO A 29 8.44 6.29 -8.37
N SER A 30 9.47 6.77 -7.68
CA SER A 30 9.38 8.03 -6.94
C SER A 30 8.98 9.19 -7.86
N GLY A 31 8.03 10.02 -7.43
CA GLY A 31 7.55 11.18 -8.22
C GLY A 31 6.37 10.89 -9.16
N VAL A 32 5.95 9.63 -9.30
CA VAL A 32 4.85 9.27 -10.21
C VAL A 32 3.47 9.74 -9.75
N GLY A 33 3.29 10.03 -8.46
CA GLY A 33 2.04 10.59 -7.91
C GLY A 33 1.25 9.66 -6.98
N LYS A 34 1.84 8.53 -6.52
CA LYS A 34 1.21 7.54 -5.63
C LYS A 34 0.44 8.17 -4.46
N GLY A 35 1.10 8.93 -3.60
CA GLY A 35 0.46 9.61 -2.47
C GLY A 35 -0.68 10.56 -2.82
N THR A 36 -0.68 11.18 -4.00
CA THR A 36 -1.82 12.01 -4.44
C THR A 36 -3.00 11.13 -4.82
N LEU A 37 -2.77 10.07 -5.59
CA LEU A 37 -3.80 9.09 -5.97
C LEU A 37 -4.36 8.38 -4.72
N MET A 38 -3.50 7.91 -3.81
CA MET A 38 -3.90 7.23 -2.58
C MET A 38 -4.78 8.11 -1.70
N ARG A 39 -4.42 9.39 -1.53
CA ARG A 39 -5.25 10.33 -0.77
C ARG A 39 -6.63 10.49 -1.37
N ALA A 40 -6.73 10.65 -2.69
CA ALA A 40 -8.01 10.80 -3.37
C ALA A 40 -8.84 9.50 -3.32
N LEU A 41 -8.19 8.35 -3.48
CA LEU A 41 -8.82 7.04 -3.33
C LEU A 41 -9.45 6.89 -1.94
N LEU A 42 -8.71 7.21 -0.87
CA LEU A 42 -9.21 7.13 0.50
C LEU A 42 -10.32 8.15 0.81
N GLN A 43 -10.35 9.28 0.11
CA GLN A 43 -11.44 10.26 0.23
C GLN A 43 -12.73 9.75 -0.42
N ARG A 44 -12.64 9.05 -1.56
CA ARG A 44 -13.78 8.45 -2.25
C ARG A 44 -14.27 7.17 -1.59
N HIS A 45 -13.33 6.40 -1.04
CA HIS A 45 -13.57 5.08 -0.48
C HIS A 45 -13.09 5.01 0.98
N PRO A 46 -13.80 5.67 1.92
CA PRO A 46 -13.45 5.65 3.34
C PRO A 46 -13.56 4.26 3.99
N GLU A 47 -14.18 3.28 3.31
CA GLU A 47 -14.23 1.87 3.70
C GLU A 47 -12.89 1.14 3.51
N LEU A 48 -11.97 1.67 2.70
CA LEU A 48 -10.62 1.12 2.57
C LEU A 48 -9.81 1.35 3.83
N HIS A 49 -9.10 0.31 4.27
CA HIS A 49 -8.16 0.45 5.37
C HIS A 49 -6.78 0.81 4.85
N TYR A 50 -6.33 2.04 5.09
CA TYR A 50 -4.96 2.45 4.78
C TYR A 50 -3.97 1.92 5.83
N SER A 51 -2.96 1.18 5.39
CA SER A 51 -1.89 0.72 6.28
C SER A 51 -0.86 1.82 6.50
N VAL A 52 -0.70 2.25 7.76
CA VAL A 52 0.32 3.23 8.15
C VAL A 52 1.65 2.51 8.38
N SER A 53 2.67 2.82 7.57
CA SER A 53 4.00 2.22 7.70
C SER A 53 4.78 2.80 8.88
N ALA A 54 5.71 2.02 9.43
CA ALA A 54 6.74 2.51 10.34
C ALA A 54 7.92 3.11 9.56
N THR A 55 8.59 4.13 10.11
CA THR A 55 9.81 4.69 9.55
C THR A 55 10.76 5.22 10.61
N THR A 56 12.06 5.18 10.30
CA THR A 56 13.12 5.80 11.13
C THR A 56 13.41 7.26 10.75
N ARG A 57 12.79 7.75 9.67
CA ARG A 57 12.90 9.16 9.27
C ARG A 57 12.23 10.04 10.34
N SER A 58 12.78 11.22 10.61
CA SER A 58 12.09 12.23 11.43
C SER A 58 10.83 12.78 10.72
N PRO A 59 9.74 13.04 11.46
CA PRO A 59 8.54 13.66 10.89
C PRO A 59 8.86 15.00 10.23
N ARG A 60 8.25 15.26 9.08
CA ARG A 60 8.25 16.57 8.43
C ARG A 60 7.22 17.47 9.11
N GLN A 61 7.32 18.77 8.85
CA GLN A 61 6.34 19.73 9.33
C GLN A 61 4.93 19.33 8.89
N GLY A 62 4.02 19.18 9.86
CA GLY A 62 2.63 18.78 9.64
C GLY A 62 2.36 17.28 9.61
N GLU A 63 3.38 16.42 9.67
CA GLU A 63 3.19 14.97 9.84
C GLU A 63 2.95 14.62 11.32
N THR A 64 2.02 13.70 11.56
CA THR A 64 1.65 13.23 12.90
C THR A 64 1.90 11.73 13.00
N ASN A 65 2.48 11.31 14.12
CA ASN A 65 2.72 9.90 14.41
C ASN A 65 1.40 9.10 14.43
N GLY A 66 1.40 7.95 13.75
CA GLY A 66 0.23 7.08 13.61
C GLY A 66 -0.79 7.53 12.56
N LYS A 67 -0.52 8.63 11.85
CA LYS A 67 -1.34 9.09 10.73
C LYS A 67 -0.62 8.92 9.39
N GLU A 68 0.49 9.62 9.18
CA GLU A 68 1.29 9.46 7.97
C GLU A 68 2.27 8.29 8.09
N TYR A 69 2.93 8.17 9.25
CA TYR A 69 3.82 7.07 9.60
C TYR A 69 3.81 6.82 11.11
N TYR A 70 4.20 5.62 11.52
CA TYR A 70 4.75 5.39 12.86
C TYR A 70 6.23 5.78 12.86
N PHE A 71 6.55 6.93 13.44
CA PHE A 71 7.92 7.42 13.56
C PHE A 71 8.59 6.75 14.75
N VAL A 72 9.55 5.88 14.48
CA VAL A 72 10.26 5.08 15.49
C VAL A 72 11.76 5.32 15.39
N SER A 73 12.50 5.06 16.47
CA SER A 73 13.96 5.05 16.40
C SER A 73 14.47 3.88 15.56
N ARG A 74 15.71 4.00 15.06
CA ARG A 74 16.36 2.89 14.33
C ARG A 74 16.44 1.61 15.15
N ARG A 75 16.74 1.74 16.46
CA ARG A 75 16.80 0.61 17.39
C ARG A 75 15.45 -0.09 17.52
N GLU A 76 14.36 0.66 17.68
CA GLU A 76 13.01 0.10 17.75
C GLU A 76 12.64 -0.58 16.43
N PHE A 77 12.96 0.03 15.28
CA PHE A 77 12.72 -0.59 13.98
C PHE A 77 13.46 -1.93 13.83
N GLU A 78 14.73 -1.98 14.22
CA GLU A 78 15.55 -3.19 14.19
C GLU A 78 14.99 -4.30 15.11
N GLN A 79 14.35 -3.92 16.23
CA GLN A 79 13.62 -4.87 17.08
C GLN A 79 12.39 -5.45 16.36
N LEU A 80 11.61 -4.62 15.65
CA LEU A 80 10.47 -5.11 14.85
C LEU A 80 10.92 -6.09 13.77
N VAL A 81 12.05 -5.82 13.11
CA VAL A 81 12.64 -6.72 12.12
C VAL A 81 13.05 -8.04 12.77
N ALA A 82 13.78 -7.99 13.89
CA ALA A 82 14.25 -9.19 14.59
C ALA A 82 13.10 -10.06 15.13
N ALA A 83 11.99 -9.43 15.51
CA ALA A 83 10.79 -10.10 15.99
C ALA A 83 9.89 -10.64 14.86
N GLY A 84 10.17 -10.33 13.58
CA GLY A 84 9.34 -10.74 12.45
C GLY A 84 7.97 -10.04 12.41
N GLU A 85 7.90 -8.84 12.97
CA GLU A 85 6.66 -8.05 13.13
C GLU A 85 6.35 -7.15 11.92
N LEU A 86 7.16 -7.22 10.86
CA LEU A 86 6.95 -6.48 9.61
C LEU A 86 6.61 -7.43 8.45
N LEU A 87 5.64 -7.07 7.62
CA LEU A 87 5.31 -7.80 6.38
C LEU A 87 6.40 -7.63 5.32
N GLU A 88 6.95 -6.43 5.28
CA GLU A 88 8.06 -6.03 4.43
C GLU A 88 8.82 -4.90 5.12
N TRP A 89 10.07 -4.73 4.74
CA TRP A 89 10.80 -3.51 5.05
C TRP A 89 11.91 -3.24 4.04
N ALA A 90 12.32 -1.98 3.93
CA ALA A 90 13.44 -1.58 3.09
C ALA A 90 14.15 -0.35 3.64
N GLU A 91 15.42 -0.22 3.31
CA GLU A 91 16.15 1.04 3.48
C GLU A 91 16.01 1.91 2.23
N PHE A 92 15.59 3.15 2.45
CA PHE A 92 15.50 4.19 1.43
C PHE A 92 16.16 5.47 1.95
N ALA A 93 17.18 5.94 1.21
CA ALA A 93 17.90 7.18 1.53
C ALA A 93 18.36 7.25 3.01
N GLY A 94 18.90 6.16 3.53
CA GLY A 94 19.42 6.07 4.91
C GLY A 94 18.37 5.86 6.00
N ASN A 95 17.09 5.74 5.65
CA ASN A 95 16.00 5.50 6.60
C ASN A 95 15.30 4.17 6.31
N TYR A 96 14.89 3.47 7.35
CA TYR A 96 14.05 2.28 7.19
C TYR A 96 12.58 2.67 7.06
N TYR A 97 11.87 1.85 6.29
CA TYR A 97 10.44 1.87 6.11
C TYR A 97 9.95 0.43 6.17
N GLY A 98 8.80 0.19 6.79
CA GLY A 98 8.22 -1.14 6.82
C GLY A 98 6.78 -1.16 7.28
N THR A 99 6.07 -2.22 6.93
CA THR A 99 4.63 -2.36 7.17
C THR A 99 4.38 -3.25 8.40
N PRO A 100 3.78 -2.71 9.49
CA PRO A 100 3.44 -3.51 10.67
C PRO A 100 2.49 -4.66 10.34
N LYS A 101 2.93 -5.89 10.63
CA LYS A 101 2.28 -7.11 10.15
C LYS A 101 0.92 -7.35 10.78
N GLU A 102 0.87 -7.31 12.10
CA GLU A 102 -0.36 -7.61 12.84
C GLU A 102 -1.50 -6.65 12.46
N ALA A 103 -1.18 -5.35 12.35
CA ALA A 103 -2.15 -4.33 11.96
C ALA A 103 -2.79 -4.63 10.60
N VAL A 104 -2.01 -5.08 9.61
CA VAL A 104 -2.54 -5.44 8.29
C VAL A 104 -3.32 -6.75 8.34
N VAL A 105 -2.72 -7.81 8.89
CA VAL A 105 -3.32 -9.15 8.88
C VAL A 105 -4.67 -9.16 9.60
N ASN A 106 -4.78 -8.50 10.74
CA ASN A 106 -6.05 -8.45 11.48
C ASN A 106 -7.16 -7.76 10.68
N GLN A 107 -6.86 -6.72 9.91
CA GLN A 107 -7.85 -6.03 9.09
C GLN A 107 -8.27 -6.89 7.90
N VAL A 108 -7.33 -7.56 7.25
CA VAL A 108 -7.63 -8.52 6.17
C VAL A 108 -8.51 -9.66 6.69
N LEU A 109 -8.17 -10.27 7.83
CA LEU A 109 -8.98 -11.33 8.44
C LEU A 109 -10.36 -10.86 8.88
N SER A 110 -10.54 -9.57 9.16
CA SER A 110 -11.84 -8.96 9.44
C SER A 110 -12.69 -8.65 8.18
N GLY A 111 -12.26 -9.10 7.00
CA GLY A 111 -12.96 -8.90 5.74
C GLY A 111 -12.70 -7.55 5.05
N LYS A 112 -11.71 -6.77 5.52
CA LYS A 112 -11.44 -5.45 4.94
C LYS A 112 -10.46 -5.51 3.78
N ARG A 113 -10.65 -4.57 2.84
CA ARG A 113 -9.66 -4.25 1.81
C ARG A 113 -8.60 -3.34 2.42
N VAL A 114 -7.36 -3.82 2.50
CA VAL A 114 -6.24 -3.09 3.07
C VAL A 114 -5.34 -2.61 1.94
N VAL A 115 -5.13 -1.29 1.86
CA VAL A 115 -4.27 -0.67 0.84
C VAL A 115 -2.93 -0.23 1.44
N LEU A 116 -1.84 -0.59 0.77
CA LEU A 116 -0.47 -0.25 1.12
C LEU A 116 0.13 0.59 -0.01
N GLU A 117 0.66 1.77 0.31
CA GLU A 117 1.50 2.54 -0.60
C GLU A 117 2.97 2.35 -0.22
N ILE A 118 3.70 1.54 -0.98
CA ILE A 118 5.09 1.16 -0.64
C ILE A 118 6.02 1.18 -1.85
N GLU A 119 7.32 1.19 -1.59
CA GLU A 119 8.36 1.20 -2.62
C GLU A 119 8.59 -0.23 -3.19
N LEU A 120 9.22 -0.31 -4.37
CA LEU A 120 9.37 -1.55 -5.15
C LEU A 120 9.96 -2.73 -4.35
N LYS A 121 10.98 -2.47 -3.52
CA LYS A 121 11.61 -3.52 -2.70
C LYS A 121 10.64 -4.13 -1.69
N GLY A 122 9.77 -3.31 -1.09
CA GLY A 122 8.74 -3.76 -0.16
C GLY A 122 7.66 -4.54 -0.90
N ALA A 123 7.21 -4.02 -2.04
CA ALA A 123 6.20 -4.65 -2.87
C ALA A 123 6.60 -6.06 -3.33
N ARG A 124 7.86 -6.26 -3.73
CA ARG A 124 8.42 -7.59 -4.06
C ARG A 124 8.41 -8.56 -2.87
N GLN A 125 8.72 -8.08 -1.67
CA GLN A 125 8.66 -8.92 -0.46
C GLN A 125 7.24 -9.38 -0.17
N ILE A 126 6.25 -8.48 -0.25
CA ILE A 126 4.85 -8.85 -0.05
C ILE A 126 4.37 -9.81 -1.14
N ARG A 127 4.73 -9.62 -2.41
CA ARG A 127 4.36 -10.57 -3.47
C ARG A 127 4.89 -11.99 -3.19
N ALA A 128 6.09 -12.09 -2.60
CA ALA A 128 6.66 -13.38 -2.23
C ALA A 128 5.98 -13.99 -0.98
N SER A 129 5.65 -13.18 0.03
CA SER A 129 5.10 -13.65 1.31
C SER A 129 3.56 -13.75 1.35
N TYR A 130 2.87 -13.01 0.47
CA TYR A 130 1.42 -12.91 0.35
C TYR A 130 0.99 -12.91 -1.14
N PRO A 131 1.11 -14.04 -1.87
CA PRO A 131 0.87 -14.10 -3.31
C PRO A 131 -0.56 -13.79 -3.75
N SER A 132 -1.53 -13.81 -2.82
CA SER A 132 -2.92 -13.44 -3.09
C SER A 132 -3.17 -11.93 -3.02
N ALA A 133 -2.15 -11.12 -2.70
CA ALA A 133 -2.27 -9.67 -2.74
C ALA A 133 -2.45 -9.19 -4.19
N LEU A 134 -3.35 -8.23 -4.38
CA LEU A 134 -3.44 -7.52 -5.66
C LEU A 134 -2.34 -6.46 -5.72
N SER A 135 -1.51 -6.52 -6.74
CA SER A 135 -0.36 -5.64 -6.89
C SER A 135 -0.50 -4.73 -8.11
N ILE A 136 -0.54 -3.42 -7.85
CA ILE A 136 -0.79 -2.36 -8.84
C ILE A 136 0.47 -1.50 -8.96
N PHE A 137 1.02 -1.41 -10.18
CA PHE A 137 2.16 -0.58 -10.50
C PHE A 137 1.71 0.69 -11.23
N ILE A 138 2.05 1.85 -10.67
CA ILE A 138 1.75 3.16 -11.26
C ILE A 138 2.93 3.59 -12.13
N LEU A 139 2.66 3.81 -13.41
CA LEU A 139 3.60 4.28 -14.42
C LEU A 139 3.46 5.79 -14.66
N PRO A 140 4.56 6.50 -14.96
CA PRO A 140 4.45 7.84 -15.54
C PRO A 140 4.02 7.74 -17.02
N PRO A 141 3.43 8.79 -17.60
CA PRO A 141 3.13 8.83 -19.04
C PRO A 141 4.39 8.81 -19.90
N SER A 142 5.49 9.36 -19.38
CA SER A 142 6.81 9.29 -20.00
C SER A 142 7.91 9.59 -18.97
N LEU A 143 9.15 9.23 -19.31
CA LEU A 143 10.31 9.60 -18.49
C LEU A 143 10.49 11.12 -18.39
N SER A 144 10.20 11.87 -19.45
CA SER A 144 10.31 13.33 -19.43
C SER A 144 9.29 13.97 -18.49
N GLU A 145 8.05 13.46 -18.46
CA GLU A 145 7.05 13.94 -17.51
C GLU A 145 7.39 13.58 -16.07
N LEU A 146 7.96 12.39 -15.84
CA LEU A 146 8.47 12.02 -14.52
C LEU A 146 9.59 12.96 -14.07
N GLU A 147 10.54 13.28 -14.95
CA GLU A 147 11.63 14.21 -14.66
C GLU A 147 11.10 15.61 -14.33
N LYS A 148 10.15 16.14 -15.12
CA LYS A 148 9.49 17.41 -14.83
C LYS A 148 8.86 17.42 -13.43
N ARG A 149 8.16 16.34 -13.05
CA ARG A 149 7.54 16.19 -11.71
C ARG A 149 8.59 16.14 -10.59
N ILE A 150 9.70 15.44 -10.81
CA ILE A 150 10.81 15.36 -9.84
C ILE A 150 11.46 16.73 -9.65
N ARG A 151 11.75 17.45 -10.74
CA ARG A 151 12.31 18.81 -10.74
C ARG A 151 11.37 19.81 -10.09
N GLY A 152 10.08 19.76 -10.40
CA GLY A 152 9.08 20.70 -9.88
C GLY A 152 8.81 20.59 -8.38
N ARG A 153 9.19 19.48 -7.72
CA ARG A 153 9.02 19.28 -6.28
C ARG A 153 10.28 19.61 -5.46
N ALA A 154 11.40 19.92 -6.08
CA ALA A 154 12.67 19.92 -5.37
C ALA A 154 13.57 21.14 -5.66
N GLN A 155 14.28 21.57 -4.62
CA GLN A 155 15.56 22.30 -4.72
C GLN A 155 16.74 21.30 -4.78
N ASP A 156 16.50 20.13 -5.38
CA ASP A 156 17.51 19.08 -5.50
C ASP A 156 18.60 19.55 -6.48
N SER A 157 19.86 19.19 -6.21
CA SER A 157 20.95 19.40 -7.17
C SER A 157 20.75 18.53 -8.42
N GLU A 158 21.38 18.90 -9.54
CA GLU A 158 21.33 18.08 -10.77
C GLU A 158 21.81 16.65 -10.53
N GLU A 159 22.80 16.44 -9.66
CA GLU A 159 23.28 15.10 -9.32
C GLU A 159 22.23 14.30 -8.54
N ALA A 160 21.45 14.96 -7.66
CA ALA A 160 20.35 14.31 -6.95
C ALA A 160 19.21 13.95 -7.90
N ILE A 161 18.87 14.83 -8.85
CA ILE A 161 17.86 14.56 -9.88
C ILE A 161 18.30 13.39 -10.77
N ALA A 162 19.53 13.37 -11.24
CA ALA A 162 20.08 12.28 -12.06
C ALA A 162 20.02 10.93 -11.33
N ARG A 163 20.39 10.88 -10.04
CA ARG A 163 20.28 9.66 -9.22
C ARG A 163 18.84 9.17 -9.09
N ARG A 164 17.89 10.08 -8.87
CA ARG A 164 16.45 9.75 -8.79
C ARG A 164 15.91 9.24 -10.11
N MET A 165 16.29 9.86 -11.23
CA MET A 165 15.87 9.44 -12.57
C MET A 165 16.44 8.07 -12.95
N HIS A 166 17.72 7.82 -12.66
CA HIS A 166 18.34 6.52 -12.91
C HIS A 166 17.59 5.41 -12.16
N ARG A 167 17.33 5.62 -10.87
CA ARG A 167 16.56 4.70 -10.05
C ARG A 167 15.13 4.50 -10.56
N ALA A 168 14.45 5.57 -10.96
CA ALA A 168 13.10 5.46 -11.48
C ALA A 168 13.03 4.61 -12.77
N GLN A 169 14.04 4.69 -13.64
CA GLN A 169 14.14 3.83 -14.82
C GLN A 169 14.29 2.36 -14.44
N GLU A 170 15.09 2.03 -13.42
CA GLU A 170 15.21 0.67 -12.90
C GLU A 170 13.88 0.18 -12.31
N GLU A 171 13.17 1.04 -11.58
CA GLU A 171 11.87 0.72 -11.00
C GLU A 171 10.82 0.46 -12.09
N ILE A 172 10.79 1.27 -13.17
CA ILE A 172 9.87 1.09 -14.30
C ILE A 172 10.08 -0.24 -15.02
N ARG A 173 11.35 -0.71 -15.15
CA ARG A 173 11.64 -2.03 -15.76
C ARG A 173 11.04 -3.19 -14.97
N ALA A 174 10.67 -2.99 -13.72
CA ALA A 174 10.03 -3.99 -12.87
C ALA A 174 8.49 -3.99 -13.01
N ALA A 175 7.89 -3.12 -13.83
CA ALA A 175 6.43 -2.99 -13.91
C ALA A 175 5.74 -4.30 -14.32
N ASP A 176 6.38 -5.12 -15.17
CA ASP A 176 5.87 -6.42 -15.61
C ASP A 176 5.84 -7.49 -14.51
N GLU A 177 6.40 -7.19 -13.34
CA GLU A 177 6.27 -8.06 -12.17
C GLU A 177 4.89 -7.94 -11.52
N PHE A 178 4.10 -6.91 -11.82
CA PHE A 178 2.87 -6.58 -11.09
C PHE A 178 1.61 -6.97 -11.86
N ASP A 179 0.54 -7.25 -11.14
CA ASP A 179 -0.70 -7.80 -11.74
C ASP A 179 -1.37 -6.79 -12.67
N ILE A 180 -1.31 -5.50 -12.31
CA ILE A 180 -1.93 -4.41 -13.07
C ILE A 180 -0.93 -3.25 -13.19
N GLN A 181 -0.83 -2.68 -14.39
CA GLN A 181 -0.08 -1.46 -14.66
C GLN A 181 -1.06 -0.32 -15.01
N ILE A 182 -0.92 0.83 -14.34
CA ILE A 182 -1.79 2.00 -14.57
C ILE A 182 -0.91 3.22 -14.86
N VAL A 183 -1.14 3.86 -16.00
CA VAL A 183 -0.43 5.08 -16.39
C VAL A 183 -1.09 6.30 -15.76
N ASN A 184 -0.34 7.07 -14.98
CA ASN A 184 -0.80 8.31 -14.35
C ASN A 184 -0.52 9.54 -15.24
N ASP A 185 -1.18 9.55 -16.40
CA ASP A 185 -1.20 10.68 -17.34
C ASP A 185 -2.27 11.70 -16.95
N ASP A 186 -3.54 11.26 -17.00
CA ASP A 186 -4.70 11.96 -16.48
C ASP A 186 -5.07 11.42 -15.09
N PHE A 187 -5.27 12.33 -14.15
CA PHE A 187 -5.46 12.00 -12.74
C PHE A 187 -6.76 11.20 -12.50
N GLU A 188 -7.86 11.65 -13.09
CA GLU A 188 -9.17 11.03 -12.91
C GLU A 188 -9.24 9.67 -13.57
N THR A 189 -8.67 9.53 -14.76
CA THR A 189 -8.56 8.25 -15.48
C THR A 189 -7.74 7.23 -14.69
N ALA A 190 -6.59 7.65 -14.14
CA ALA A 190 -5.75 6.78 -13.31
C ALA A 190 -6.46 6.36 -12.02
N LEU A 191 -7.15 7.29 -11.35
CA LEU A 191 -7.91 7.00 -10.14
C LEU A 191 -9.06 6.02 -10.41
N ASN A 192 -9.86 6.26 -11.45
CA ASN A 192 -10.94 5.35 -11.85
C ASN A 192 -10.41 3.96 -12.23
N SER A 193 -9.22 3.88 -12.82
CA SER A 193 -8.56 2.59 -13.13
C SER A 193 -8.14 1.83 -11.87
N ILE A 194 -7.68 2.54 -10.83
CA ILE A 194 -7.37 1.94 -9.52
C ILE A 194 -8.66 1.44 -8.85
N GLU A 195 -9.73 2.23 -8.89
CA GLU A 195 -11.04 1.85 -8.35
C GLU A 195 -11.56 0.58 -9.06
N ALA A 196 -11.52 0.55 -10.39
CA ALA A 196 -11.90 -0.62 -11.17
C ALA A 196 -11.07 -1.86 -10.81
N ALA A 197 -9.77 -1.71 -10.58
CA ALA A 197 -8.90 -2.82 -10.16
C ALA A 197 -9.24 -3.37 -8.76
N ILE A 198 -9.68 -2.50 -7.84
CA ILE A 198 -9.96 -2.87 -6.44
C ILE A 198 -11.36 -3.43 -6.25
N PHE A 199 -12.35 -2.91 -6.99
CA PHE A 199 -13.78 -3.18 -6.78
C PHE A 199 -14.47 -3.89 -7.94
N GLY A 200 -13.87 -3.92 -9.13
CA GLY A 200 -14.38 -4.62 -10.30
C GLY A 200 -14.15 -6.12 -10.29
#